data_AF-A0A2K9ENK2-F1
#
_entry.id   AF-A0A2K9ENK2-F1
#
_cell.length_a   1.000
_cell.length_b   1.000
_cell.length_c   1.000
_cell.angle_alpha   90.00
_cell.angle_beta   90.00
_cell.angle_gamma   90.00
#
_symmetry.space_group_name_H-M   'P 1'
#
loop_
_entity.id
_entity.type
_entity.pdbx_description
1 polymer ?
#
loop_
_entity_poly.entity_id
_entity_poly.type
_entity_poly.pdbx_seq_one_letter_code
_entity_poly.pdbx_strand_id
1 'polypeptide(L)' 'MKNIIITLIITLSLIALVLSFSLPVIVNDIFPVEIRVVTGIVTFVLIIFIIRVLVERIAEIKEEDKDDLSKY' A
#
# COMPACT_ATOMS: atom_id res chain seq x y z
N MET A 1 -8.18 -17.66 -3.29
CA MET A 1 -8.59 -16.56 -4.23
C MET A 1 -9.38 -15.40 -3.61
N LYS A 2 -10.51 -15.63 -2.93
CA LYS A 2 -11.34 -14.54 -2.35
C LYS A 2 -10.56 -13.65 -1.36
N ASN A 3 -9.68 -14.26 -0.57
CA ASN A 3 -8.82 -13.56 0.40
C ASN A 3 -7.81 -12.63 -0.29
N ILE A 4 -7.20 -13.07 -1.40
CA ILE A 4 -6.27 -12.25 -2.19
C ILE A 4 -6.97 -10.99 -2.73
N ILE A 5 -8.20 -11.13 -3.26
CA ILE A 5 -8.99 -10.00 -3.76
C ILE A 5 -9.28 -8.99 -2.65
N ILE A 6 -9.66 -9.48 -1.46
CA ILE A 6 -9.94 -8.63 -0.29
C ILE A 6 -8.68 -7.87 0.13
N THR A 7 -7.53 -8.56 0.24
CA THR A 7 -6.25 -7.92 0.58
C THR A 7 -5.89 -6.84 -0.43
N LEU A 8 -6.10 -7.08 -1.72
CA LEU A 8 -5.84 -6.13 -2.79
C LEU A 8 -6.74 -4.88 -2.69
N ILE A 9 -8.04 -5.06 -2.40
CA ILE A 9 -8.99 -3.96 -2.18
C ILE A 9 -8.57 -3.11 -0.96
N ILE A 10 -8.18 -3.76 0.14
CA ILE A 10 -7.73 -3.06 1.35
C ILE A 10 -6.47 -2.25 1.04
N THR A 11 -5.48 -2.84 0.37
CA THR A 11 -4.24 -2.14 0.02
C THR A 11 -4.49 -0.98 -0.92
N LEU A 12 -5.32 -1.14 -1.96
CA LEU A 12 -5.69 -0.04 -2.85
C LEU A 12 -6.40 1.09 -2.09
N SER A 13 -7.29 0.74 -1.16
CA SER A 13 -7.97 1.71 -0.31
C SER A 13 -6.99 2.46 0.60
N LEU A 14 -6.00 1.75 1.14
CA LEU A 14 -4.95 2.34 1.97
C LEU A 14 -4.04 3.29 1.18
N ILE A 15 -3.66 2.91 -0.05
CA ILE A 15 -2.90 3.77 -0.96
C ILE A 15 -3.71 5.02 -1.31
N ALA A 16 -4.99 4.85 -1.66
CA ALA A 16 -5.89 5.97 -1.94
C ALA A 16 -6.00 6.91 -0.74
N LEU A 17 -6.10 6.38 0.48
CA LEU A 17 -6.11 7.17 1.70
C LEU A 17 -4.82 7.99 1.86
N VAL A 18 -3.65 7.36 1.75
CA VAL A 18 -2.35 8.03 1.85
C VAL A 18 -2.21 9.14 0.80
N LEU A 19 -2.61 8.87 -0.44
CA LEU A 19 -2.61 9.86 -1.51
C LEU A 19 -3.57 11.02 -1.25
N SER A 20 -4.76 10.75 -0.69
CA SER A 20 -5.76 11.78 -0.38
C SER A 20 -5.25 12.81 0.62
N PHE A 21 -4.41 12.41 1.56
CA PHE A 21 -3.80 13.33 2.54
C PHE A 21 -2.52 14.00 2.04
N SER A 22 -1.72 13.31 1.24
CA SER A 22 -0.41 13.80 0.79
C SER A 22 -0.48 14.68 -0.47
N LEU A 23 -1.34 14.35 -1.43
CA LEU A 23 -1.44 15.08 -2.69
C LEU A 23 -1.80 16.57 -2.50
N PRO A 24 -2.76 16.96 -1.64
CA PRO A 24 -3.06 18.37 -1.42
C PRO A 24 -1.85 19.15 -0.91
N VAL A 25 -1.02 18.54 -0.06
CA VAL A 25 0.20 19.18 0.45
C VAL A 25 1.25 19.31 -0.63
N ILE A 26 1.43 18.29 -1.49
CA ILE A 26 2.43 18.28 -2.56
C ILE A 26 2.07 19.24 -3.70
N VAL A 27 0.80 19.36 -4.05
CA VAL A 27 0.34 20.15 -5.21
C VAL A 27 0.09 21.62 -4.86
N ASN A 28 -0.25 21.92 -3.60
CA ASN A 28 -0.61 23.28 -3.21
C ASN A 28 0.63 24.15 -2.95
N ASP A 29 0.71 25.29 -3.67
CA ASP A 29 1.82 26.24 -3.57
C ASP A 29 1.81 27.09 -2.29
N ILE A 30 0.79 26.97 -1.45
CA ILE A 30 0.75 27.60 -0.12
C ILE A 30 1.86 27.03 0.79
N PHE A 31 2.28 25.78 0.58
CA PHE A 31 3.30 25.15 1.41
C PHE A 31 4.72 25.44 0.89
N PRO A 32 5.67 25.72 1.78
CA PRO A 32 7.09 25.83 1.44
C PRO A 32 7.59 24.60 0.67
N VAL A 33 8.54 24.83 -0.24
CA VAL A 33 9.10 23.78 -1.11
C VAL A 33 9.68 22.64 -0.28
N GLU A 34 10.32 22.96 0.84
CA GLU A 34 10.91 21.99 1.76
C GLU A 34 9.85 21.04 2.32
N ILE A 35 8.68 21.56 2.72
CA ILE A 35 7.58 20.74 3.24
C ILE A 35 7.03 19.83 2.13
N ARG A 36 6.84 20.37 0.93
CA ARG A 36 6.35 19.59 -0.22
C ARG A 36 7.29 18.44 -0.57
N VAL A 37 8.60 18.68 -0.57
CA VAL A 37 9.63 17.67 -0.83
C VAL A 37 9.65 16.61 0.27
N VAL A 38 9.64 17.03 1.55
CA VAL A 38 9.62 16.09 2.69
C VAL A 38 8.36 15.23 2.67
N THR A 39 7.18 15.83 2.47
CA THR A 39 5.92 15.08 2.35
C THR A 39 5.95 14.12 1.16
N GLY A 40 6.52 14.52 0.02
CA GLY A 40 6.70 13.66 -1.14
C GLY A 40 7.57 12.44 -0.83
N ILE A 41 8.71 12.63 -0.17
CA ILE A 41 9.61 11.54 0.24
C ILE A 41 8.92 10.60 1.22
N VAL A 42 8.26 11.13 2.25
CA VAL A 42 7.53 10.34 3.25
C VAL A 42 6.43 9.51 2.59
N THR A 43 5.67 10.12 1.68
CA THR A 43 4.60 9.44 0.93
C THR A 43 5.16 8.32 0.07
N PHE A 44 6.28 8.55 -0.62
CA PHE A 44 6.94 7.54 -1.46
C PHE A 44 7.42 6.34 -0.63
N VAL A 45 8.05 6.59 0.52
CA VAL A 45 8.50 5.53 1.45
C VAL A 45 7.31 4.73 1.97
N LEU A 46 6.21 5.38 2.34
CA LEU A 46 4.99 4.71 2.79
C LEU A 46 4.39 3.81 1.71
N ILE A 47 4.32 4.28 0.46
CA ILE A 47 3.79 3.48 -0.65
C ILE A 47 4.65 2.23 -0.87
N ILE A 48 5.98 2.36 -0.86
CA ILE A 48 6.88 1.20 -0.98
C ILE A 48 6.62 0.20 0.14
N PHE A 49 6.49 0.69 1.38
CA PHE A 49 6.22 -0.17 2.53
C PHE A 49 4.89 -0.90 2.40
N ILE A 50 3.84 -0.22 1.96
CA ILE A 50 2.50 -0.80 1.73
C ILE A 50 2.57 -1.90 0.64
N ILE A 51 3.27 -1.64 -0.46
CA ILE A 51 3.43 -2.63 -1.54
C ILE A 51 4.20 -3.85 -1.02
N ARG A 52 5.26 -3.66 -0.23
CA ARG A 52 6.02 -4.77 0.35
C ARG A 52 5.14 -5.65 1.24
N VAL A 53 4.35 -5.04 2.13
CA VAL A 53 3.42 -5.76 3.00
C VAL A 53 2.37 -6.52 2.18
N LEU A 54 1.87 -5.93 1.07
CA LEU A 54 0.95 -6.63 0.18
C LEU A 54 1.59 -7.88 -0.44
N VAL A 55 2.83 -7.78 -0.92
CA VAL A 55 3.55 -8.91 -1.52
C VAL A 55 3.77 -10.02 -0.49
N GLU A 56 4.21 -9.67 0.73
CA GLU A 56 4.39 -10.63 1.83
C GLU A 56 3.07 -11.33 2.18
N ARG A 57 1.97 -10.57 2.31
CA ARG A 57 0.64 -11.15 2.59
C ARG A 57 0.09 -12.02 1.46
N ILE A 58 0.32 -11.65 0.20
CA ILE A 58 -0.10 -12.48 -0.94
C ILE A 58 0.70 -13.80 -0.96
N ALA A 59 1.99 -13.75 -0.62
CA ALA A 59 2.83 -14.94 -0.53
C ALA A 59 2.33 -15.89 0.56
N GLU A 60 2.04 -15.38 1.77
CA GLU A 60 1.46 -16.15 2.88
C GLU A 60 0.14 -16.82 2.49
N ILE A 61 -0.81 -16.07 1.92
CA ILE A 61 -2.11 -16.63 1.51
C ILE A 61 -1.94 -17.73 0.44
N LYS A 62 -0.95 -17.57 -0.44
CA LYS A 62 -0.67 -18.56 -1.50
C LYS A 62 0.01 -19.82 -0.95
N GLU A 63 0.78 -19.72 0.13
CA GLU A 63 1.34 -20.88 0.82
C GLU A 63 0.26 -21.64 1.61
N GLU A 64 -0.62 -20.93 2.32
CA GLU A 64 -1.78 -21.54 3.01
C GLU A 64 -2.69 -22.28 2.03
N ASP A 65 -3.05 -21.66 0.90
CA ASP A 65 -3.88 -22.28 -0.15
C ASP A 65 -3.19 -23.54 -0.75
N LYS A 66 -1.85 -23.63 -0.74
CA LYS A 66 -1.11 -24.79 -1.27
C LYS A 66 -1.01 -25.94 -0.26
N ASP A 67 -0.76 -25.64 1.01
CA ASP A 67 -0.64 -26.66 2.05
C ASP A 67 -1.98 -27.39 2.25
N ASP A 68 -3.09 -26.68 2.18
CA ASP A 68 -4.44 -27.28 2.29
C ASP A 68 -4.78 -28.18 1.10
N LEU A 69 -4.33 -27.84 -0.12
CA LEU A 69 -4.50 -28.69 -1.31
C LEU A 69 -3.63 -29.95 -1.29
N SER A 70 -2.52 -29.95 -0.55
CA SER A 70 -1.61 -31.10 -0.45
C SER A 70 -2.10 -32.21 0.51
N LYS A 71 -3.11 -31.90 1.35
CA LYS A 71 -3.70 -32.82 2.32
C LYS A 71 -4.83 -33.69 1.77
N TYR A 72 -5.23 -33.50 0.51
CA TYR A 72 -6.29 -34.25 -0.18
C TYR A 72 -5.73 -34.90 -1.45
#